data_AF-X1LZ94-F1
#
_entry.id   AF-X1LZ94-F1
#
_cell.length_a   1.000
_cell.length_b   1.000
_cell.length_c   1.000
_cell.angle_alpha   90.00
_cell.angle_beta   90.00
_cell.angle_gamma   90.00
#
_symmetry.space_group_name_H-M   'P 1'
#
loop_
_entity.id
_entity.type
_entity.pdbx_description
1 polymer ?
#
loop_
_entity_poly.entity_id
_entity_poly.type
_entity_poly.pdbx_seq_one_letter_code
_entity_poly.pdbx_strand_id
1 'polypeptide(L)'
;GFNAKNIESQREIAMKLWHKRLHHQVKYGGVHYWLGESISQSIVEADAYTPEFMQFFKDIKKTVDPNFLLSPNKFHLHSYDDDYTKYLVKDEE
;
A
#
# COMPACT_ATOMS: atom_id res chain seq x y z
N GLY A 1 8.53 -4.10 16.88
CA GLY A 1 9.84 -3.77 17.49
C GLY A 1 10.64 -5.04 17.57
N PHE A 2 11.93 -4.96 17.26
CA PHE A 2 12.92 -6.02 16.93
C PHE A 2 13.05 -7.24 17.87
N ASN A 3 12.16 -7.42 18.85
CA ASN A 3 12.19 -8.49 19.86
C ASN A 3 11.01 -9.48 19.76
N ALA A 4 10.17 -9.37 18.73
CA ALA A 4 9.03 -10.28 18.56
C ALA A 4 9.50 -11.62 17.99
N LYS A 5 9.45 -12.67 18.81
CA LYS A 5 9.51 -14.05 18.29
C LYS A 5 8.38 -14.21 17.26
N ASN A 6 8.68 -14.81 16.12
CA ASN A 6 7.66 -15.13 15.12
C ASN A 6 6.81 -16.31 15.64
N ILE A 7 5.84 -16.02 16.50
CA ILE A 7 4.92 -16.99 17.08
C ILE A 7 3.69 -17.03 16.19
N GLU A 8 3.34 -18.23 15.70
CA GLU A 8 2.23 -18.43 14.77
C GLU A 8 0.91 -17.86 15.26
N SER A 9 0.56 -18.10 16.54
CA SER A 9 -0.67 -17.58 17.15
C SER A 9 -0.73 -16.06 17.24
N GLN A 10 0.40 -15.36 17.13
CA GLN A 10 0.47 -13.89 17.19
C GLN A 10 0.62 -13.25 15.81
N ARG A 11 0.86 -14.04 14.76
CA ARG A 11 1.18 -13.54 13.41
C ARG A 11 0.07 -12.65 12.86
N GLU A 12 -1.17 -13.11 12.92
CA GLU A 12 -2.33 -12.36 12.42
C GLU A 12 -2.54 -11.05 13.21
N ILE A 13 -2.44 -11.11 14.54
CA ILE A 13 -2.56 -9.95 15.41
C ILE A 13 -1.47 -8.92 15.09
N ALA A 14 -0.22 -9.37 14.93
CA ALA A 14 0.91 -8.51 14.59
C ALA A 14 0.72 -7.84 13.22
N MET A 15 0.25 -8.59 12.22
CA MET A 15 -0.03 -8.05 10.88
C MET A 15 -1.16 -7.00 10.91
N LYS A 16 -2.27 -7.28 11.59
CA LYS A 16 -3.38 -6.32 11.77
C LYS A 16 -2.93 -5.04 12.46
N LEU A 17 -2.16 -5.17 13.55
CA LEU A 17 -1.60 -4.02 14.27
C LEU A 17 -0.65 -3.20 13.40
N TRP A 18 0.14 -3.86 12.57
CA TRP A 18 1.11 -3.20 11.71
C TRP A 18 0.42 -2.42 10.59
N HIS A 19 -0.54 -3.03 9.87
CA HIS A 19 -1.36 -2.32 8.87
C HIS A 19 -2.11 -1.12 9.48
N LYS A 20 -2.77 -1.33 10.64
CA LYS A 20 -3.48 -0.24 11.34
C LYS A 20 -2.56 0.93 11.71
N ARG A 21 -1.33 0.65 12.15
CA ARG A 21 -0.35 1.70 12.46
C ARG A 21 0.08 2.49 11.22
N LEU A 22 0.28 1.81 10.09
CA LEU A 22 0.59 2.47 8.82
C LEU A 22 -0.53 3.41 8.39
N HIS A 23 -1.78 2.96 8.47
CA HIS A 23 -2.94 3.76 8.07
C HIS A 23 -3.07 5.00 8.96
N HIS A 24 -2.90 4.85 10.28
CA HIS A 24 -2.88 6.00 11.18
C HIS A 24 -1.75 6.98 10.87
N GLN A 25 -0.56 6.51 10.54
CA GLN A 25 0.54 7.39 10.16
C GLN A 25 0.19 8.22 8.93
N VAL A 26 -0.39 7.60 7.90
CA VAL A 26 -0.88 8.29 6.70
C VAL A 26 -1.96 9.31 7.03
N LYS A 27 -2.94 8.95 7.84
CA LYS A 27 -4.02 9.85 8.29
C LYS A 27 -3.50 11.14 8.96
N TYR A 28 -2.36 11.07 9.65
CA TYR A 28 -1.70 12.22 10.26
C TYR A 28 -0.64 12.89 9.36
N GLY A 29 -0.61 12.57 8.07
CA GLY A 29 0.28 13.18 7.08
C GLY A 29 1.67 12.53 6.97
N GLY A 30 1.89 11.37 7.59
CA GLY A 30 3.15 10.63 7.52
C GLY A 30 3.18 9.63 6.37
N VAL A 31 4.34 9.48 5.71
CA VAL A 31 4.55 8.43 4.70
C VAL A 31 5.91 7.78 4.88
N HIS A 32 6.00 6.47 4.60
CA HIS A 32 7.25 5.71 4.74
C HIS A 32 8.14 5.92 3.52
N TYR A 33 9.45 6.07 3.75
CA TYR A 33 10.42 6.23 2.65
C TYR A 33 10.82 4.90 1.98
N TRP A 34 10.68 3.78 2.69
CA TRP A 34 10.96 2.44 2.16
C TRP A 34 9.66 1.65 2.06
N LEU A 35 9.25 1.40 0.82
CA LEU A 35 7.97 0.79 0.47
C LEU A 35 8.21 -0.60 -0.12
N GLY A 36 8.57 -1.55 0.75
CA GLY A 36 8.53 -2.98 0.42
C GLY A 36 7.11 -3.42 0.02
N GLU A 37 6.94 -4.68 -0.36
CA GLU A 37 5.65 -5.19 -0.89
C GLU A 37 4.44 -4.76 -0.05
N SER A 38 4.42 -5.15 1.24
CA SER A 38 3.30 -4.87 2.14
C SER A 38 3.08 -3.38 2.39
N ILE A 39 4.14 -2.60 2.63
CA ILE A 39 4.00 -1.16 2.91
C ILE A 39 3.46 -0.44 1.67
N SER A 40 3.94 -0.81 0.47
CA SER A 40 3.52 -0.16 -0.78
C SER A 40 2.03 -0.31 -1.06
N GLN A 41 1.43 -1.43 -0.66
CA GLN A 41 -0.01 -1.67 -0.76
C GLN A 41 -0.76 -0.89 0.32
N SER A 42 -0.32 -0.97 1.57
CA SER A 42 -1.01 -0.32 2.69
C SER A 42 -1.06 1.21 2.60
N ILE A 43 -0.07 1.86 2.00
CA ILE A 43 -0.14 3.32 1.81
C ILE A 43 -1.16 3.71 0.73
N VAL A 44 -1.41 2.85 -0.26
CA VAL A 44 -2.48 3.05 -1.25
C VAL A 44 -3.82 2.82 -0.57
N GLU A 45 -3.95 1.73 0.20
CA GLU A 45 -5.14 1.42 1.00
C GLU A 45 -5.51 2.54 1.98
N ALA A 46 -4.51 3.23 2.53
CA ALA A 46 -4.68 4.35 3.45
C ALA A 46 -4.90 5.72 2.77
N ASP A 47 -5.06 5.76 1.45
CA ASP A 47 -5.27 6.99 0.67
C ASP A 47 -4.15 8.04 0.85
N ALA A 48 -2.88 7.58 0.86
CA ALA A 48 -1.72 8.46 1.10
C ALA A 48 -1.43 9.47 0.00
N TYR A 49 -1.99 9.26 -1.20
CA TYR A 49 -1.69 10.03 -2.40
C TYR A 49 -2.96 10.60 -3.01
N THR A 50 -2.84 11.80 -3.57
CA THR A 50 -3.97 12.40 -4.27
C THR A 50 -4.30 11.61 -5.55
N PRO A 51 -5.55 11.68 -6.03
CA PRO A 51 -5.94 11.04 -7.28
C PRO A 51 -5.06 11.45 -8.48
N GLU A 52 -4.62 12.71 -8.53
CA GLU A 52 -3.76 13.23 -9.59
C GLU A 52 -2.38 12.56 -9.57
N PHE A 53 -1.81 12.35 -8.38
CA PHE A 53 -0.54 11.64 -8.26
C PHE A 53 -0.68 10.17 -8.63
N MET A 54 -1.75 9.51 -8.19
CA MET A 54 -2.02 8.12 -8.53
C MET A 54 -2.15 7.92 -10.05
N GLN A 55 -2.86 8.82 -10.73
CA GLN A 55 -2.96 8.79 -12.20
C GLN A 55 -1.60 9.02 -12.85
N PHE A 56 -0.85 10.05 -12.44
CA PHE A 56 0.49 10.32 -12.95
C PHE A 56 1.43 9.11 -12.78
N PHE A 57 1.38 8.44 -11.63
CA PHE A 57 2.20 7.27 -11.37
C PHE A 57 1.81 6.07 -12.24
N LYS A 58 0.51 5.85 -12.47
CA LYS A 58 -0.01 4.86 -13.42
C LYS A 58 0.45 5.13 -14.86
N ASP A 59 0.46 6.40 -15.27
CA ASP A 59 0.88 6.81 -16.62
C ASP A 59 2.37 6.54 -16.84
N ILE A 60 3.21 6.85 -15.84
CA ILE A 60 4.64 6.48 -15.87
C ILE A 60 4.78 4.95 -15.99
N LYS A 61 4.07 4.20 -15.14
CA LYS A 61 4.14 2.74 -15.13
C LYS A 61 3.81 2.14 -16.49
N LYS A 62 2.71 2.56 -17.11
CA LYS A 62 2.32 2.12 -18.46
C LYS A 62 3.36 2.51 -19.53
N THR A 63 3.99 3.67 -19.39
CA THR A 63 4.99 4.15 -20.35
C THR A 63 6.24 3.26 -20.36
N VAL A 64 6.70 2.84 -19.17
CA VAL A 64 7.96 2.08 -19.03
C VAL A 64 7.76 0.56 -18.93
N ASP A 65 6.56 0.12 -18.58
CA ASP A 65 6.16 -1.29 -18.50
C ASP A 65 4.72 -1.47 -19.01
N PRO A 66 4.52 -1.44 -20.34
CA PRO A 66 3.19 -1.45 -20.96
C PRO A 66 2.35 -2.69 -20.64
N ASN A 67 3.01 -3.81 -20.31
CA ASN A 67 2.38 -5.09 -20.01
C ASN A 67 2.31 -5.37 -18.50
N PHE A 68 2.74 -4.42 -17.64
CA PHE A 68 2.69 -4.52 -16.19
C PHE A 68 3.41 -5.78 -15.64
N LEU A 69 4.52 -6.19 -16.25
CA LEU A 69 5.26 -7.40 -15.86
C LEU A 69 6.16 -7.18 -14.64
N LEU A 70 6.62 -5.95 -14.42
CA LEU A 70 7.59 -5.62 -13.39
C LEU A 70 6.88 -5.32 -12.07
N SER A 71 6.94 -6.25 -11.12
CA SER A 71 6.32 -6.09 -9.78
C SER A 71 4.83 -5.72 -9.82
N PRO A 72 3.96 -6.53 -10.46
CA PRO A 72 2.55 -6.21 -10.72
C PRO A 72 1.68 -6.03 -9.46
N ASN A 73 2.17 -6.38 -8.27
CA ASN A 73 1.43 -6.22 -7.01
C ASN A 73 1.89 -5.02 -6.18
N LYS A 74 2.93 -4.31 -6.63
CA LYS A 74 3.44 -3.15 -5.91
C LYS A 74 2.46 -1.99 -6.10
N PHE A 75 2.04 -1.34 -5.01
CA PHE A 75 1.04 -0.26 -5.02
C PHE A 75 -0.31 -0.66 -5.66
N HIS A 76 -0.67 -1.94 -5.65
CA HIS A 76 -1.88 -2.45 -6.33
C HIS A 76 -1.94 -2.13 -7.84
N LEU A 77 -0.79 -2.10 -8.54
CA LEU A 77 -0.70 -1.80 -9.98
C LEU A 77 -0.64 -3.06 -10.85
N HIS A 78 -1.78 -3.73 -11.02
CA HIS A 78 -1.87 -4.95 -11.83
C HIS A 78 -2.03 -4.69 -13.33
N SER A 79 -2.73 -3.62 -13.69
CA SER A 79 -2.99 -3.22 -15.07
C SER A 79 -3.27 -1.72 -15.14
N TYR A 80 -3.35 -1.19 -16.35
CA TYR A 80 -3.65 0.24 -16.53
C TYR A 80 -5.08 0.59 -16.14
N ASP A 81 -6.02 -0.29 -16.45
CA ASP A 81 -7.45 -0.08 -16.19
C ASP A 81 -7.84 -0.40 -14.75
N ASP A 82 -6.88 -0.84 -13.93
CA ASP A 82 -7.15 -1.17 -12.55
C ASP A 82 -7.50 0.07 -11.72
N ASP A 83 -8.67 0.04 -11.10
CA ASP A 83 -9.16 1.11 -10.25
C ASP A 83 -8.60 0.95 -8.84
N TYR A 84 -7.70 1.86 -8.44
CA TYR A 84 -7.07 1.79 -7.13
C TYR A 84 -8.07 2.07 -5.98
N THR A 85 -9.18 2.75 -6.28
CA THR A 85 -10.14 3.18 -5.25
C THR A 85 -10.84 2.00 -4.57
N LYS A 86 -10.90 0.84 -5.24
CA LYS A 86 -11.45 -0.40 -4.69
C LYS A 86 -10.61 -0.98 -3.55
N TYR A 87 -9.36 -0.55 -3.40
CA TYR A 87 -8.46 -0.96 -2.32
C TYR A 87 -8.48 -0.02 -1.13
N LEU A 88 -9.14 1.14 -1.23
CA LEU A 88 -9.18 2.11 -0.14
C LEU A 88 -9.92 1.51 1.07
N VAL A 89 -9.25 1.53 2.21
CA VAL A 89 -9.80 1.09 3.48
C VAL A 89 -10.30 2.31 4.22
N LYS A 90 -11.62 2.37 4.42
CA LYS A 90 -12.20 3.33 5.35
C LYS A 90 -11.92 2.82 6.76
N ASP A 91 -11.15 3.56 7.54
CA ASP A 91 -11.01 3.28 8.97
C ASP A 91 -12.42 3.18 9.58
N GLU A 92 -12.72 2.07 10.26
CA GLU A 92 -13.88 2.00 11.16
C GLU A 92 -13.71 3.08 12.24
N GLU A 93 -14.72 3.95 12.42
CA GLU A 93 -14.77 4.95 13.50
C GLU A 93 -14.67 4.30 14.90
#